data_AF-A0A349HPT3-F1
#
_entry.id   AF-A0A349HPT3-F1
#
_cell.length_a   1.000
_cell.length_b   1.000
_cell.length_c   1.000
_cell.angle_alpha   90.00
_cell.angle_beta   90.00
_cell.angle_gamma   90.00
#
_symmetry.space_group_name_H-M   'P 1'
#
loop_
_entity.id
_entity.type
_entity.pdbx_description
1 polymer ?
#
loop_
_entity_poly.entity_id
_entity_poly.type
_entity_poly.pdbx_seq_one_letter_code
_entity_poly.pdbx_strand_id
1 'polypeptide(L)' 'MKRLLIILFIIITLTITITGCTSMEKNKTGTETAYKKISAEEAKAIIDSEDVIILDVRTQEEYNEGHIENSVLLPVN' A
#
# COMPACT_ATOMS: atom_id res chain seq x y z
N MET A 1 -26.88 45.74 -3.27
CA MET A 1 -26.97 44.25 -3.26
C MET A 1 -26.18 43.60 -4.40
N LYS A 2 -26.26 44.06 -5.64
CA LYS A 2 -25.51 43.48 -6.78
C LYS A 2 -23.98 43.60 -6.66
N ARG A 3 -23.47 44.74 -6.17
CA ARG A 3 -22.03 44.96 -5.92
C ARG A 3 -21.48 44.11 -4.77
N LEU A 4 -22.31 43.83 -3.76
CA LEU A 4 -21.96 42.93 -2.64
C LEU A 4 -21.86 41.48 -3.10
N LEU A 5 -22.78 41.05 -3.99
CA LEU A 5 -22.74 39.75 -4.65
C LEU A 5 -21.49 39.57 -5.53
N ILE A 6 -21.09 40.61 -6.27
CA ILE A 6 -19.88 40.59 -7.11
C ILE A 6 -18.62 40.46 -6.24
N ILE A 7 -18.54 41.18 -5.13
CA ILE A 7 -17.40 41.08 -4.20
C ILE A 7 -17.32 39.69 -3.56
N LEU A 8 -18.46 39.12 -3.16
CA LEU A 8 -18.51 37.77 -2.60
C LEU A 8 -18.07 36.70 -3.60
N PHE A 9 -18.46 36.86 -4.87
CA PHE A 9 -18.07 35.94 -5.95
C PHE A 9 -16.56 35.98 -6.23
N ILE A 10 -15.96 37.18 -6.22
CA ILE A 10 -14.51 37.37 -6.42
C ILE A 10 -13.70 36.71 -5.30
N ILE A 11 -14.17 36.84 -4.05
CA ILE A 11 -13.52 36.23 -2.88
C ILE A 11 -13.57 34.69 -2.95
N ILE A 12 -14.70 34.12 -3.37
CA ILE A 12 -14.87 32.67 -3.54
C ILE A 12 -13.98 32.13 -4.68
N THR A 13 -13.86 32.85 -5.79
CA THR A 13 -12.96 32.43 -6.88
C THR A 13 -11.48 32.51 -6.51
N LEU A 14 -11.11 33.43 -5.61
CA LEU A 14 -9.73 33.61 -5.17
C LEU A 14 -9.25 32.53 -4.19
N THR A 15 -10.17 31.91 -3.43
CA THR A 15 -9.82 30.83 -2.51
C THR A 15 -9.67 29.47 -3.21
N ILE A 16 -10.38 29.26 -4.33
CA ILE A 16 -10.34 28.01 -5.11
C ILE A 16 -8.98 27.82 -5.79
N THR A 17 -8.27 28.90 -6.16
CA THR A 17 -6.98 28.82 -6.86
C THR A 17 -5.80 28.48 -5.94
N ILE A 18 -5.98 28.45 -4.61
CA ILE A 18 -4.91 28.16 -3.64
C ILE A 18 -4.93 26.68 -3.20
N THR A 19 -5.84 25.86 -3.72
CA THR A 19 -5.73 24.39 -3.55
C THR A 19 -4.65 23.86 -4.48
N GLY A 20 -3.39 24.13 -4.14
CA GLY A 20 -2.24 23.46 -4.74
C GLY A 20 -2.26 21.99 -4.36
N CYS A 21 -2.24 21.11 -5.37
CA CYS A 21 -1.92 19.70 -5.16
C CYS A 21 -0.51 19.62 -4.56
N THR A 22 -0.42 19.25 -3.29
CA THR A 22 0.80 18.67 -2.74
C THR A 22 0.89 17.24 -3.28
N SER A 23 1.63 17.06 -4.37
CA SER A 23 2.07 15.74 -4.80
C SER A 23 3.11 15.28 -3.77
N MET A 24 2.70 14.40 -2.87
CA MET A 24 3.61 13.64 -2.02
C MET A 24 4.53 12.84 -2.94
N GLU A 25 5.73 13.37 -3.20
CA GLU A 25 6.85 12.55 -3.69
C GLU A 25 7.13 11.49 -2.62
N LYS A 26 6.56 10.30 -2.80
CA LYS A 26 7.13 9.10 -2.21
C LYS A 26 8.55 9.02 -2.73
N ASN A 27 9.51 9.32 -1.87
CA ASN A 27 10.92 9.02 -2.04
C ASN A 27 11.07 7.60 -2.62
N LYS A 28 11.20 7.49 -3.95
CA LYS A 28 11.63 6.26 -4.63
C LYS A 28 13.14 6.22 -4.53
N THR A 29 13.63 5.98 -3.33
CA THR A 29 15.01 5.60 -3.10
C THR A 29 15.16 4.10 -3.35
N GLY A 30 15.85 3.76 -4.45
CA GLY A 30 16.63 2.54 -4.56
C GLY A 30 15.89 1.29 -5.06
N THR A 31 16.22 0.91 -6.30
CA THR A 31 16.05 -0.43 -6.88
C THR A 31 14.60 -0.93 -6.97
N GLU A 32 14.11 -1.13 -8.20
CA GLU A 32 12.89 -1.90 -8.48
C GLU A 32 13.05 -3.33 -7.93
N THR A 33 12.83 -3.54 -6.64
CA THR A 33 12.72 -4.89 -6.08
C THR A 33 11.37 -5.42 -6.54
N ALA A 34 11.37 -6.49 -7.35
CA ALA A 34 10.17 -7.16 -7.84
C ALA A 34 9.24 -7.70 -6.73
N TYR A 35 9.64 -7.54 -5.46
CA TYR A 35 8.87 -7.90 -4.28
C TYR A 35 9.07 -6.87 -3.17
N LYS A 36 8.12 -6.81 -2.24
CA LYS A 36 8.17 -6.02 -1.01
C LYS A 36 8.45 -6.95 0.16
N LYS A 37 9.45 -6.66 0.99
CA LYS A 37 9.62 -7.31 2.30
C LYS A 37 8.65 -6.70 3.30
N ILE A 38 8.05 -7.54 4.13
CA ILE A 38 7.10 -7.18 5.19
C ILE A 38 7.49 -7.89 6.49
N SER A 39 7.03 -7.37 7.63
CA SER A 39 7.21 -8.04 8.93
C SER A 39 6.25 -9.22 9.09
N ALA A 40 6.49 -10.06 10.11
CA ALA A 40 5.60 -11.18 10.43
C ALA A 40 4.21 -10.70 10.89
N GLU A 41 4.17 -9.60 11.64
CA GLU A 41 2.93 -8.97 12.11
C GLU A 41 2.12 -8.41 10.94
N GLU A 42 2.78 -7.74 9.98
CA GLU A 42 2.14 -7.25 8.76
C GLU A 42 1.61 -8.41 7.90
N ALA A 43 2.40 -9.47 7.73
CA ALA A 43 1.98 -10.66 6.99
C ALA A 43 0.75 -11.30 7.64
N LYS A 44 0.74 -11.44 8.98
CA LYS A 44 -0.41 -11.98 9.71
C LYS A 44 -1.67 -11.13 9.52
N ALA A 45 -1.55 -9.80 9.59
CA ALA A 45 -2.68 -8.91 9.34
C ALA A 45 -3.28 -9.10 7.95
N ILE A 46 -2.42 -9.24 6.92
CA ILE A 46 -2.85 -9.48 5.52
C ILE A 46 -3.54 -10.84 5.38
N ILE A 47 -2.95 -11.90 5.94
CA ILE A 47 -3.50 -13.26 5.91
C ILE A 47 -4.89 -13.30 6.57
N ASP A 48 -5.12 -12.49 7.60
CA ASP A 48 -6.40 -12.44 8.30
C ASP A 48 -7.46 -11.59 7.59
N SER A 49 -7.06 -10.64 6.76
CA SER A 49 -7.96 -9.67 6.12
C SER A 49 -8.28 -9.95 4.66
N GLU A 50 -7.42 -10.67 3.96
CA GLU A 50 -7.47 -10.85 2.51
C GLU A 50 -7.37 -12.33 2.11
N ASP A 51 -7.92 -12.67 0.95
CA ASP A 51 -7.72 -13.98 0.33
C ASP A 51 -6.37 -14.00 -0.39
N VAL A 52 -5.39 -14.68 0.20
CA VAL A 52 -4.00 -14.69 -0.26
C VAL A 52 -3.45 -16.10 -0.43
N ILE A 53 -2.54 -16.26 -1.38
CA ILE A 53 -1.77 -17.49 -1.56
C ILE A 53 -0.46 -17.36 -0.78
N ILE A 54 -0.22 -18.28 0.15
CA ILE A 54 1.03 -18.37 0.89
C ILE A 54 1.91 -19.41 0.19
N LEU A 55 3.03 -18.97 -0.37
CA LEU A 55 4.00 -19.84 -1.05
C LEU A 55 5.20 -20.11 -0.13
N ASP A 56 5.39 -21.37 0.26
CA ASP A 56 6.56 -21.81 0.99
C ASP A 56 7.60 -22.36 0.00
N VAL A 57 8.77 -21.74 -0.05
CA VAL A 57 9.85 -22.11 -0.99
C VAL A 57 11.01 -22.86 -0.31
N ARG A 58 10.82 -23.27 0.96
CA ARG A 58 11.80 -24.03 1.74
C ARG A 58 11.87 -25.49 1.26
N THR A 59 12.71 -26.29 1.93
CA THR A 59 12.78 -27.72 1.69
C THR A 59 11.54 -28.45 2.20
N GLN A 60 11.29 -29.65 1.69
CA GLN A 60 10.19 -30.51 2.15
C GLN A 60 10.33 -30.89 3.63
N GLU A 61 11.56 -31.07 4.12
CA GLU A 61 11.85 -31.43 5.51
C GLU A 61 11.43 -30.29 6.46
N GLU A 62 11.84 -29.06 6.20
CA GLU A 62 11.45 -27.88 6.98
C GLU A 62 9.94 -27.65 6.98
N TYR A 63 9.29 -27.88 5.83
CA TYR A 63 7.84 -27.76 5.72
C TYR A 63 7.12 -28.81 6.59
N ASN A 64 7.62 -30.04 6.61
CA ASN A 64 7.06 -31.14 7.40
C ASN A 64 7.25 -30.94 8.92
N GLU A 65 8.33 -30.26 9.33
CA GLU A 65 8.55 -29.88 10.73
C GLU A 65 7.55 -28.81 11.20
N GLY A 66 7.15 -27.91 10.30
CA GLY A 66 6.13 -26.90 10.57
C GLY A 66 6.02 -25.85 9.47
N HIS A 67 4.78 -25.49 9.15
CA HIS A 67 4.47 -24.51 8.13
C HIS A 67 3.22 -23.70 8.50
N ILE A 68 3.03 -22.58 7.81
CA ILE A 68 1.83 -21.76 7.95
C ILE A 68 0.65 -22.52 7.33
N GLU A 69 -0.48 -22.55 8.03
CA GLU A 69 -1.70 -23.21 7.55
C GLU A 69 -2.11 -22.69 6.16
N ASN A 70 -2.59 -23.59 5.29
CA ASN A 70 -2.98 -23.31 3.91
C ASN A 70 -1.86 -22.80 2.98
N SER A 71 -0.59 -22.89 3.41
CA SER A 71 0.53 -22.65 2.50
C SER A 71 0.68 -23.76 1.46
N VAL A 72 1.24 -23.39 0.31
CA VAL A 72 1.58 -24.29 -0.79
C VAL A 72 3.09 -24.39 -0.84
N LEU A 73 3.62 -25.61 -0.71
CA LEU A 73 5.06 -25.86 -0.84
C LEU A 73 5.46 -25.93 -2.33
N LEU A 74 6.43 -25.11 -2.72
CA LEU A 74 7.11 -25.17 -4.02
C LEU A 74 8.64 -25.08 -3.78
N PRO A 75 9.31 -26.21 -3.52
CA PRO A 75 10.74 -26.22 -3.23
C PRO A 75 11.52 -25.79 -4.46
N VAL A 76 12.55 -24.96 -4.27
CA VAL A 76 13.38 -24.43 -5.37
C VAL A 76 14.65 -25.23 -5.64
N ASN A 77 14.91 -26.28 -4.83
CA ASN A 77 16.14 -27.07 -4.85
C ASN A 77 15.85 -28.58 -4.91
#